data_AF-C7H2F8-F1
#
_entry.id   AF-C7H2F8-F1
#
_cell.length_a   1.000
_cell.length_b   1.000
_cell.length_c   1.000
_cell.angle_alpha   90.00
_cell.angle_beta   90.00
_cell.angle_gamma   90.00
#
_symmetry.space_group_name_H-M   'P 1'
#
loop_
_entity.id
_entity.type
_entity.pdbx_description
1 polymer ?
#
loop_
_entity_poly.entity_id
_entity_poly.type
_entity_poly.pdbx_seq_one_letter_code
_entity_poly.pdbx_strand_id
1 'polypeptide(L)' 'MFIYTLYTLTGETLGQTPLLEQAMRTARAYAAVRRVSCVVECRRLDTDEARRVLLNADGSMVKLWQAA' A
#
# COMPACT_ATOMS: atom_id res chain seq x y z
N MET A 1 6.21 14.71 7.03
CA MET A 1 7.00 13.53 6.56
C MET A 1 6.02 12.39 6.32
N PHE A 2 6.24 11.54 5.31
CA PHE A 2 5.35 10.43 5.01
C PHE A 2 6.08 9.10 5.20
N ILE A 3 5.30 8.08 5.54
CA ILE A 3 5.75 6.70 5.48
C ILE A 3 4.76 5.89 4.66
N TYR A 4 5.29 5.05 3.78
CA TYR A 4 4.52 4.12 2.98
C TYR A 4 4.74 2.71 3.52
N THR A 5 3.65 2.07 3.91
CA THR A 5 3.68 0.70 4.43
C THR A 5 2.85 -0.19 3.52
N LEU A 6 3.39 -1.35 3.17
CA LEU A 6 2.75 -2.34 2.33
C LEU A 6 2.22 -3.46 3.23
N TYR A 7 0.98 -3.85 3.04
CA TYR A 7 0.34 -4.93 3.78
C TYR A 7 -0.27 -5.96 2.84
N THR A 8 -0.29 -7.22 3.27
CA THR A 8 -1.22 -8.20 2.72
C THR A 8 -2.65 -7.84 3.09
N LEU A 9 -3.64 -8.48 2.46
CA LEU A 9 -5.05 -8.33 2.86
C LEU A 9 -5.33 -8.82 4.28
N THR A 10 -4.50 -9.71 4.82
CA THR A 10 -4.59 -10.22 6.20
C THR A 10 -3.91 -9.28 7.22
N GLY A 11 -3.29 -8.19 6.76
CA GLY A 11 -2.65 -7.18 7.61
C GLY A 11 -1.17 -7.42 7.89
N GLU A 12 -0.54 -8.43 7.28
CA GLU A 12 0.88 -8.69 7.45
C GLU A 12 1.72 -7.64 6.71
N THR A 13 2.71 -7.06 7.40
CA THR A 13 3.60 -6.06 6.81
C THR A 13 4.57 -6.72 5.83
N LEU A 14 4.51 -6.29 4.57
CA LEU A 14 5.41 -6.71 3.49
C LEU A 14 6.69 -5.87 3.44
N GLY A 15 6.60 -4.61 3.90
CA GLY A 15 7.72 -3.69 3.91
C GLY A 15 7.29 -2.24 4.12
N GLN A 16 8.27 -1.38 4.33
CA GLN A 16 8.06 0.03 4.63
C GLN A 16 9.15 0.89 3.96
N THR A 17 8.78 2.05 3.43
CA THR A 17 9.71 3.00 2.83
C THR A 17 9.17 4.43 2.94
N PRO A 18 10.02 5.47 3.09
CA PRO A 18 9.58 6.85 2.97
C PRO A 18 9.38 7.30 1.50
N LEU A 19 9.71 6.47 0.51
CA LEU A 19 9.69 6.82 -0.91
C LEU A 19 8.47 6.23 -1.63
N LEU A 20 7.62 7.09 -2.18
CA LEU A 20 6.40 6.71 -2.92
C LEU A 20 6.70 5.74 -4.07
N GLU A 21 7.71 6.04 -4.89
CA GLU A 21 8.02 5.20 -6.05
C GLU A 21 8.45 3.80 -5.65
N GLN A 22 9.26 3.67 -4.60
CA GLN A 22 9.66 2.36 -4.09
C GLN A 22 8.45 1.59 -3.59
N ALA A 23 7.55 2.22 -2.83
CA ALA A 23 6.35 1.57 -2.33
C ALA A 23 5.47 1.07 -3.47
N MET A 24 5.19 1.92 -4.47
CA MET A 24 4.31 1.56 -5.59
C MET A 24 4.93 0.52 -6.52
N ARG A 25 6.23 0.59 -6.79
CA ARG A 25 6.92 -0.44 -7.61
C ARG A 25 6.91 -1.79 -6.90
N THR A 26 7.24 -1.82 -5.62
CA THR A 26 7.25 -3.05 -4.82
C THR A 26 5.85 -3.65 -4.71
N ALA A 27 4.83 -2.84 -4.45
CA ALA A 27 3.46 -3.32 -4.31
C ALA A 27 2.91 -3.88 -5.63
N ARG A 28 3.17 -3.22 -6.77
CA ARG A 28 2.82 -3.75 -8.11
C ARG A 28 3.53 -5.07 -8.41
N ALA A 29 4.84 -5.13 -8.16
CA ALA A 29 5.63 -6.33 -8.39
C ALA A 29 5.14 -7.49 -7.50
N TYR A 30 4.90 -7.22 -6.22
CA TYR A 30 4.35 -8.19 -5.28
C TYR A 30 3.00 -8.73 -5.77
N ALA A 31 2.06 -7.83 -6.10
CA ALA A 31 0.71 -8.23 -6.51
C ALA A 31 0.72 -9.08 -7.79
N ALA A 32 1.53 -8.68 -8.78
CA ALA A 32 1.66 -9.41 -10.04
C ALA A 32 2.33 -10.79 -9.88
N VAL A 33 3.46 -10.85 -9.15
CA VAL A 33 4.25 -12.10 -8.99
C VAL A 33 3.51 -13.11 -8.11
N ARG A 34 2.91 -12.64 -7.01
CA ARG A 34 2.18 -13.51 -6.07
C ARG A 34 0.75 -13.79 -6.50
N ARG A 35 0.23 -13.07 -7.50
CA ARG A 35 -1.17 -13.14 -7.96
C ARG A 35 -2.18 -12.92 -6.82
N VAL A 36 -1.86 -11.99 -5.93
CA VAL A 36 -2.72 -11.60 -4.80
C VAL A 36 -2.79 -10.08 -4.72
N SER A 37 -3.83 -9.55 -4.09
CA SER A 37 -3.89 -8.10 -3.84
C SER A 37 -3.07 -7.71 -2.60
N CYS A 38 -2.61 -6.47 -2.57
CA CYS A 38 -1.94 -5.88 -1.41
C CYS A 38 -2.38 -4.43 -1.21
N VAL A 39 -2.24 -3.93 0.02
CA VAL A 39 -2.58 -2.56 0.37
C VAL A 39 -1.31 -1.75 0.51
N VAL A 40 -1.30 -0.54 -0.05
CA VAL A 40 -0.30 0.48 0.28
C VAL A 40 -0.99 1.54 1.12
N GLU A 41 -0.52 1.73 2.35
CA GLU A 41 -0.90 2.86 3.20
C GLU A 41 0.16 3.95 3.10
N CYS A 42 -0.27 5.17 2.81
CA CYS A 42 0.52 6.36 2.99
C CYS A 42 0.05 7.04 4.27
N ARG A 43 0.95 7.16 5.25
CA ARG A 43 0.67 7.81 6.52
C ARG A 43 1.53 9.04 6.69
N ARG A 44 0.90 10.16 7.07
CA ARG A 44 1.59 11.41 7.33
C ARG A 44 2.00 11.45 8.80
N LEU A 45 3.30 11.49 9.08
CA LEU A 45 3.85 11.31 10.43
C LEU A 45 3.58 12.47 11.40
N ASP A 46 3.22 13.65 10.90
CA ASP A 46 2.94 14.83 11.73
C ASP A 46 1.48 14.89 12.23
N THR A 47 0.57 14.21 11.54
CA THR A 47 -0.90 14.30 11.71
C THR A 47 -1.55 12.94 11.88
N ASP A 48 -0.79 11.86 11.66
CA ASP A 48 -1.26 10.47 11.60
C ASP A 48 -2.35 10.20 10.54
N GLU A 49 -2.58 11.16 9.62
CA GLU A 49 -3.54 10.98 8.52
C GLU A 49 -3.06 9.85 7.61
N ALA A 50 -3.92 8.85 7.39
CA ALA A 50 -3.61 7.68 6.57
C ALA A 50 -4.55 7.59 5.36
N ARG A 51 -3.95 7.36 4.19
CA ARG A 51 -4.65 7.07 2.93
C ARG A 51 -4.21 5.73 2.41
N ARG A 52 -5.16 4.94 1.92
CA ARG A 52 -4.89 3.55 1.49
C ARG A 52 -5.30 3.35 0.04
N VAL A 53 -4.53 2.54 -0.66
CA VAL A 53 -4.89 2.01 -1.98
C VAL A 53 -4.74 0.49 -1.96
N LEU A 54 -5.67 -0.19 -2.61
CA LEU A 54 -5.56 -1.61 -2.93
C LEU A 54 -4.95 -1.74 -4.33
N LEU A 55 -3.89 -2.53 -4.46
CA LEU A 55 -3.37 -2.99 -5.74
C LEU A 55 -3.74 -4.45 -5.95
N ASN A 56 -4.42 -4.72 -7.06
CA ASN A 56 -4.83 -6.05 -7.45
C ASN A 56 -3.79 -6.73 -8.34
N ALA A 57 -3.91 -8.05 -8.43
CA ALA A 57 -3.03 -8.89 -9.26
C ALA A 57 -3.08 -8.53 -10.75
N ASP A 58 -4.21 -7.99 -11.23
CA ASP A 58 -4.40 -7.53 -12.61
C ASP A 58 -3.81 -6.13 -12.89
N GLY A 59 -3.21 -5.50 -11.89
CA GLY A 59 -2.64 -4.16 -11.97
C GLY A 59 -3.64 -3.03 -11.76
N SER A 60 -4.93 -3.33 -11.55
CA SER A 60 -5.92 -2.33 -11.17
C SER A 60 -5.64 -1.78 -9.76
N MET A 61 -5.99 -0.51 -9.56
CA MET A 61 -5.77 0.21 -8.31
C MET A 61 -7.06 0.83 -7.82
N VAL A 62 -7.42 0.55 -6.57
CA VAL A 62 -8.65 1.06 -5.93
C VAL A 62 -8.26 1.96 -4.76
N LYS A 63 -8.77 3.19 -4.75
CA LYS A 63 -8.65 4.06 -3.56
C LYS A 63 -9.56 3.55 -2.47
N LEU A 64 -9.01 3.29 -1.31
CA LEU A 64 -9.76 2.85 -0.14
C LEU A 64 -10.11 4.09 0.69
N TRP A 65 -11.40 4.34 0.81
CA TRP A 65 -11.93 5.34 1.74
C TRP A 65 -11.82 4.78 3.16
N GLN A 66 -11.46 5.60 4.14
CA GLN A 66 -11.71 5.22 5.53
C GLN A 66 -13.23 5.06 5.67
N ALA A 67 -13.70 3.86 5.99
CA ALA A 67 -14.98 3.73 6.68
C ALA A 67 -14.81 4.47 8.01
N ALA A 68 -15.65 5.47 8.22
CA ALA A 68 -15.66 6.30 9.44
C ALA A 68 -15.79 5.44 10.71
#